data_AF-A0A953MFU8-F1
#
_entry.id   AF-A0A953MFU8-F1
#
_cell.length_a   1.000
_cell.length_b   1.000
_cell.length_c   1.000
_cell.angle_alpha   90.00
_cell.angle_beta   90.00
_cell.angle_gamma   90.00
#
_symmetry.space_group_name_H-M   'P 1'
#
loop_
_entity.id
_entity.type
_entity.pdbx_description
1 polymer ?
#
loop_
_entity_poly.entity_id
_entity_poly.type
_entity_poly.pdbx_seq_one_letter_code
_entity_poly.pdbx_strand_id
1 'polypeptide(L)'
;MKKIILSYIFFLAVVSAQVDTTIVYLGSIDSSIVMDVKYATINNFVGKVLYPTDKVYMRKIVAQKLSEANKYLRENYNLSIKIFDGYRPLSVQKLMWEILPDPRYVADPSKGSRHNRGAAVDITLIDENGNEIEMGTPYDDFTEKAHYDYEELSDDVKANRKLLRDVMIKFGFEPLETEWWHFDFKGWENFPILDYQIN
;
A
#
# COMPACT_ATOMS: atom_id res chain seq x y z
N MET A 1 -53.81 39.01 5.67
CA MET A 1 -52.46 38.72 5.14
C MET A 1 -52.05 37.33 5.58
N LYS A 2 -52.09 36.33 4.69
CA LYS A 2 -51.73 34.94 5.02
C LYS A 2 -50.20 34.78 4.91
N LYS A 3 -49.55 34.38 6.00
CA LYS A 3 -48.12 34.05 6.02
C LYS A 3 -47.92 32.69 5.34
N ILE A 4 -47.18 32.66 4.24
CA ILE A 4 -46.73 31.44 3.57
C ILE A 4 -45.44 31.00 4.27
N ILE A 5 -45.46 29.84 4.92
CA ILE A 5 -44.26 29.19 5.46
C ILE A 5 -43.69 28.31 4.34
N LEU A 6 -42.57 28.73 3.74
CA LEU A 6 -41.79 27.86 2.87
C LEU A 6 -41.01 26.87 3.75
N SER A 7 -41.40 25.59 3.71
CA SER A 7 -40.62 24.50 4.28
C SER A 7 -39.55 24.10 3.26
N TYR A 8 -38.29 24.39 3.57
CA TYR A 8 -37.15 23.89 2.81
C TYR A 8 -36.89 22.45 3.24
N ILE A 9 -37.27 21.48 2.40
CA ILE A 9 -36.89 20.08 2.58
C ILE A 9 -35.44 19.93 2.13
N PHE A 10 -34.53 19.76 3.10
CA PHE A 10 -33.14 19.40 2.84
C PHE A 10 -33.09 17.92 2.46
N PHE A 11 -32.83 17.63 1.18
CA PHE A 11 -32.58 16.26 0.71
C PHE A 11 -31.11 15.90 1.01
N LEU A 12 -30.87 15.22 2.13
CA LEU A 12 -29.58 14.56 2.39
C LEU A 12 -29.49 13.35 1.45
N ALA A 13 -28.83 13.54 0.31
CA ALA A 13 -28.44 12.43 -0.55
C ALA A 13 -27.40 11.58 0.21
N VAL A 14 -27.85 10.50 0.83
CA VAL A 14 -26.96 9.45 1.32
C VAL A 14 -26.42 8.75 0.09
N VAL A 15 -25.27 9.22 -0.41
CA VAL A 15 -24.49 8.48 -1.41
C VAL A 15 -23.92 7.26 -0.69
N SER A 16 -24.54 6.10 -0.86
CA SER A 16 -23.91 4.85 -0.46
C SER A 16 -22.66 4.70 -1.32
N ALA A 17 -21.48 4.82 -0.72
CA ALA A 17 -20.23 4.48 -1.40
C ALA A 17 -20.34 3.01 -1.82
N GLN A 18 -20.47 2.77 -3.13
CA GLN A 18 -20.41 1.42 -3.68
C GLN A 18 -19.06 0.82 -3.25
N VAL A 19 -19.09 -0.30 -2.51
CA VAL A 19 -17.86 -0.98 -2.10
C VAL A 19 -17.12 -1.40 -3.37
N ASP A 20 -15.93 -0.81 -3.61
CA ASP A 20 -15.07 -1.21 -4.72
C ASP A 20 -14.62 -2.65 -4.46
N THR A 21 -15.14 -3.59 -5.26
CA THR A 21 -14.77 -5.01 -5.20
C THR A 21 -13.74 -5.39 -6.26
N THR A 22 -13.35 -4.44 -7.12
CA THR A 22 -12.57 -4.71 -8.33
C THR A 22 -11.08 -4.72 -8.00
N ILE A 23 -10.44 -5.85 -8.18
CA ILE A 23 -8.98 -5.95 -8.22
C ILE A 23 -8.50 -5.77 -9.66
N VAL A 24 -7.52 -4.90 -9.87
CA VAL A 24 -6.96 -4.57 -11.18
C VAL A 24 -5.45 -4.72 -11.17
N TYR A 25 -4.87 -4.98 -12.35
CA TYR A 25 -3.42 -4.93 -12.54
C TYR A 25 -2.94 -3.47 -12.51
N LEU A 26 -2.00 -3.14 -11.62
CA LEU A 26 -1.49 -1.78 -11.44
C LEU A 26 -0.92 -1.19 -12.73
N GLY A 27 -0.21 -1.99 -13.53
CA GLY A 27 0.43 -1.50 -14.76
C GLY A 27 -0.56 -1.10 -15.86
N SER A 28 -1.82 -1.52 -15.75
CA SER A 28 -2.90 -1.02 -16.62
C SER A 28 -3.42 0.37 -16.22
N ILE A 29 -3.14 0.80 -14.99
CA ILE A 29 -3.49 2.13 -14.46
C ILE A 29 -2.29 3.07 -14.58
N ASP A 30 -1.11 2.62 -14.17
CA ASP A 30 0.13 3.38 -14.21
C ASP A 30 1.32 2.46 -14.51
N SER A 31 1.75 2.44 -15.77
CA SER A 31 2.92 1.67 -16.21
C SER A 31 4.25 2.33 -15.85
N SER A 32 4.23 3.51 -15.23
CA SER A 32 5.44 4.24 -14.84
C SER A 32 5.91 3.91 -13.42
N ILE A 33 5.10 3.21 -12.64
CA ILE A 33 5.49 2.64 -11.35
C ILE A 33 6.31 1.37 -11.62
N VAL A 34 7.53 1.32 -11.08
CA VAL A 34 8.40 0.15 -11.22
C VAL A 34 7.93 -0.96 -10.29
N MET A 35 7.83 -2.18 -10.79
CA MET A 35 7.43 -3.35 -9.99
C MET A 35 8.67 -4.22 -9.71
N ASP A 36 8.93 -4.47 -8.44
CA ASP A 36 9.94 -5.41 -7.96
C ASP A 36 9.28 -6.37 -6.97
N VAL A 37 8.43 -7.26 -7.51
CA VAL A 37 7.53 -8.09 -6.73
C VAL A 37 8.30 -9.16 -5.96
N LYS A 38 8.69 -8.85 -4.72
CA LYS A 38 9.62 -9.65 -3.92
C LYS A 38 9.16 -11.09 -3.73
N TYR A 39 7.86 -11.28 -3.51
CA TYR A 39 7.25 -12.60 -3.32
C TYR A 39 7.11 -13.42 -4.62
N ALA A 40 7.39 -12.85 -5.80
CA ALA A 40 7.53 -13.59 -7.06
C ALA A 40 8.96 -14.15 -7.27
N THR A 41 9.87 -13.89 -6.32
CA THR A 41 11.27 -14.35 -6.35
C THR A 41 11.62 -15.07 -5.05
N ILE A 42 12.86 -15.54 -4.89
CA ILE A 42 13.37 -16.03 -3.60
C ILE A 42 13.90 -14.91 -2.70
N ASN A 43 13.95 -13.66 -3.20
CA ASN A 43 14.45 -12.50 -2.48
C ASN A 43 13.35 -11.86 -1.62
N ASN A 44 12.93 -12.60 -0.60
CA ASN A 44 11.96 -12.18 0.42
C ASN A 44 12.27 -12.92 1.73
N PHE A 45 11.66 -12.52 2.84
CA PHE A 45 11.94 -13.10 4.15
C PHE A 45 11.68 -14.62 4.26
N VAL A 46 10.82 -15.18 3.39
CA VAL A 46 10.50 -16.62 3.37
C VAL A 46 11.54 -17.43 2.60
N GLY A 47 12.29 -16.81 1.68
CA GLY A 47 13.26 -17.49 0.83
C GLY A 47 12.65 -18.42 -0.23
N LYS A 48 11.36 -18.24 -0.55
CA LYS A 48 10.60 -19.05 -1.52
C LYS A 48 9.81 -18.15 -2.47
N VAL A 49 9.55 -18.65 -3.68
CA VAL A 49 8.60 -18.04 -4.60
C VAL A 49 7.19 -18.35 -4.11
N LEU A 50 6.41 -17.31 -3.80
CA LEU A 50 5.05 -17.41 -3.30
C LEU A 50 4.02 -16.91 -4.32
N TYR A 51 4.42 -16.01 -5.22
CA TYR A 51 3.58 -15.49 -6.30
C TYR A 51 3.99 -16.10 -7.64
N PRO A 52 3.03 -16.53 -8.49
CA PRO A 52 3.32 -17.08 -9.80
C PRO A 52 3.61 -16.02 -10.88
N THR A 53 3.57 -14.73 -10.53
CA THR A 53 3.61 -13.60 -11.47
C THR A 53 4.28 -12.39 -10.83
N ASP A 54 4.96 -11.57 -11.65
CA ASP A 54 5.61 -10.30 -11.26
C ASP A 54 4.68 -9.09 -11.39
N LYS A 55 3.38 -9.34 -11.58
CA LYS A 55 2.35 -8.31 -11.65
C LYS A 55 1.84 -7.96 -10.25
N VAL A 56 1.75 -6.67 -9.99
CA VAL A 56 1.06 -6.16 -8.80
C VAL A 56 -0.42 -5.92 -9.10
N TYR A 57 -1.27 -6.52 -8.28
CA TYR A 57 -2.72 -6.32 -8.29
C TYR A 57 -3.13 -5.50 -7.06
N MET A 58 -4.20 -4.72 -7.15
CA MET A 58 -4.81 -4.03 -5.99
C MET A 58 -6.21 -3.54 -6.34
N ARG A 59 -6.96 -2.98 -5.37
CA ARG A 59 -8.26 -2.35 -5.67
C ARG A 59 -8.08 -1.21 -6.66
N LYS A 60 -9.05 -1.02 -7.55
CA LYS A 60 -8.99 0.03 -8.56
C LYS A 60 -8.81 1.42 -7.93
N ILE A 61 -9.54 1.72 -6.86
CA ILE A 61 -9.39 3.00 -6.16
C ILE A 61 -8.00 3.19 -5.57
N VAL A 62 -7.40 2.11 -5.04
CA VAL A 62 -6.05 2.13 -4.46
C VAL A 62 -5.01 2.36 -5.55
N ALA A 63 -5.13 1.67 -6.70
CA ALA A 63 -4.25 1.87 -7.85
C ALA A 63 -4.30 3.31 -8.39
N GLN A 64 -5.51 3.90 -8.47
CA GLN A 64 -5.69 5.28 -8.90
C GLN A 64 -5.00 6.26 -7.94
N LYS A 65 -5.17 6.05 -6.63
CA LYS A 65 -4.55 6.91 -5.61
C LYS A 65 -3.04 6.76 -5.53
N LEU A 66 -2.52 5.55 -5.73
CA LEU A 66 -1.09 5.32 -5.86
C LEU A 66 -0.51 6.00 -7.12
N SER A 67 -1.22 5.95 -8.25
CA SER A 67 -0.81 6.65 -9.47
C SER A 67 -0.79 8.17 -9.29
N GLU A 68 -1.78 8.74 -8.60
CA GLU A 68 -1.77 10.17 -8.24
C GLU A 68 -0.55 10.54 -7.36
N ALA A 69 -0.20 9.68 -6.39
CA ALA A 69 0.98 9.87 -5.54
C ALA A 69 2.29 9.79 -6.34
N ASN A 70 2.41 8.78 -7.21
CA ASN A 70 3.56 8.61 -8.10
C ASN A 70 3.72 9.82 -9.05
N LYS A 71 2.62 10.29 -9.66
CA LYS A 71 2.63 11.49 -10.50
C LYS A 71 3.12 12.71 -9.73
N TYR A 72 2.65 12.91 -8.50
CA TYR A 72 3.08 14.02 -7.65
C TYR A 72 4.58 13.96 -7.35
N LEU A 73 5.13 12.78 -7.03
CA LEU A 73 6.57 12.58 -6.81
C LEU A 73 7.38 12.95 -8.05
N ARG A 74 6.92 12.50 -9.22
CA ARG A 74 7.60 12.78 -10.50
C ARG A 74 7.63 14.26 -10.82
N GLU A 75 6.50 14.96 -10.63
CA GLU A 75 6.36 16.38 -10.98
C GLU A 75 7.08 17.32 -10.01
N ASN A 76 7.23 16.94 -8.74
CA ASN A 76 7.71 17.86 -7.70
C ASN A 76 9.10 17.50 -7.15
N TYR A 77 9.57 16.25 -7.35
CA TYR A 77 10.81 15.76 -6.75
C TYR A 77 11.70 15.00 -7.74
N ASN A 78 11.28 14.77 -8.99
CA ASN A 78 11.95 13.89 -9.94
C ASN A 78 12.16 12.46 -9.41
N LEU A 79 11.26 11.99 -8.55
CA LEU A 79 11.25 10.64 -7.98
C LEU A 79 10.06 9.85 -8.51
N SER A 80 10.17 8.53 -8.57
CA SER A 80 9.05 7.63 -8.88
C SER A 80 8.87 6.59 -7.77
N ILE A 81 7.70 5.98 -7.71
CA ILE A 81 7.42 4.85 -6.82
C ILE A 81 7.97 3.56 -7.44
N LYS A 82 8.63 2.76 -6.60
CA LYS A 82 8.84 1.32 -6.84
C LYS A 82 8.00 0.53 -5.82
N ILE A 83 7.29 -0.48 -6.29
CA ILE A 83 6.40 -1.32 -5.47
C ILE A 83 6.92 -2.75 -5.32
N PHE A 84 6.87 -3.24 -4.08
CA PHE A 84 7.31 -4.57 -3.67
C PHE A 84 6.14 -5.54 -3.49
N ASP A 85 5.02 -5.07 -2.93
CA ASP A 85 3.80 -5.86 -2.75
C ASP A 85 2.53 -4.99 -2.81
N GLY A 86 1.41 -5.64 -3.12
CA GLY A 86 0.07 -5.04 -3.16
C GLY A 86 -0.98 -6.04 -2.66
N TYR A 87 -1.88 -6.48 -3.54
CA TYR A 87 -2.82 -7.55 -3.22
C TYR A 87 -2.09 -8.88 -3.03
N ARG A 88 -2.21 -9.43 -1.82
CA ARG A 88 -1.74 -10.77 -1.46
C ARG A 88 -2.94 -11.69 -1.28
N PRO A 89 -3.05 -12.84 -1.96
CA PRO A 89 -4.12 -13.80 -1.68
C PRO A 89 -4.08 -14.30 -0.23
N LEU A 90 -5.24 -14.52 0.40
CA LEU A 90 -5.31 -15.05 1.77
C LEU A 90 -4.62 -16.42 1.89
N SER A 91 -4.70 -17.25 0.86
CA SER A 91 -3.98 -18.51 0.74
C SER A 91 -2.46 -18.33 0.85
N VAL A 92 -1.90 -17.28 0.25
CA VAL A 92 -0.47 -16.95 0.39
C VAL A 92 -0.15 -16.44 1.79
N GLN A 93 -1.03 -15.63 2.40
CA GLN A 93 -0.86 -15.19 3.79
C GLN A 93 -0.81 -16.38 4.77
N LYS A 94 -1.67 -17.39 4.56
CA LYS A 94 -1.65 -18.63 5.34
C LYS A 94 -0.33 -19.38 5.18
N LEU A 95 0.17 -19.48 3.94
CA LEU A 95 1.47 -20.09 3.66
C LEU A 95 2.63 -19.34 4.35
N MET A 96 2.62 -18.01 4.33
CA MET A 96 3.60 -17.20 5.08
C MET A 96 3.53 -17.48 6.58
N TRP A 97 2.31 -17.55 7.14
CA TRP A 97 2.09 -17.84 8.56
C TRP A 97 2.52 -19.24 8.98
N GLU A 98 2.33 -20.25 8.12
CA GLU A 98 2.84 -21.61 8.37
C GLU A 98 4.37 -21.66 8.47
N ILE A 99 5.06 -20.74 7.79
CA ILE A 99 6.53 -20.66 7.79
C ILE A 99 7.04 -19.79 8.94
N LEU A 100 6.38 -18.66 9.21
CA LEU A 100 6.70 -17.74 10.30
C LEU A 100 5.42 -17.32 11.05
N PRO A 101 4.98 -18.09 12.06
CA PRO A 101 3.77 -17.80 12.84
C PRO A 101 4.04 -16.74 13.93
N ASP A 102 4.57 -15.59 13.53
CA ASP A 102 4.89 -14.48 14.42
C ASP A 102 4.05 -13.24 14.04
N PRO A 103 3.06 -12.86 14.85
CA PRO A 103 2.16 -11.74 14.54
C PRO A 103 2.86 -10.38 14.55
N ARG A 104 4.12 -10.30 14.98
CA ARG A 104 4.96 -9.10 14.84
C ARG A 104 5.37 -8.86 13.39
N TYR A 105 5.44 -9.90 12.56
CA TYR A 105 6.02 -9.86 11.21
C TYR A 105 5.05 -10.34 10.13
N VAL A 106 4.16 -11.27 10.48
CA VAL A 106 3.19 -11.85 9.56
C VAL A 106 1.80 -11.71 10.17
N ALA A 107 0.90 -10.97 9.53
CA ALA A 107 -0.46 -10.81 10.05
C ALA A 107 -1.16 -12.18 10.23
N ASP A 108 -1.82 -12.34 11.39
CA ASP A 108 -2.61 -13.54 11.71
C ASP A 108 -3.72 -13.75 10.65
N PRO A 109 -3.66 -14.85 9.88
CA PRO A 109 -4.59 -15.08 8.77
C PRO A 109 -6.05 -15.28 9.24
N SER A 110 -6.30 -15.55 10.52
CA SER A 110 -7.66 -15.62 11.07
C SER A 110 -8.36 -14.26 11.08
N LYS A 111 -7.59 -13.16 11.11
CA LYS A 111 -8.06 -11.77 11.05
C LYS A 111 -7.91 -11.17 9.64
N GLY A 112 -7.07 -11.80 8.81
CA GLY A 112 -6.65 -11.31 7.50
C GLY A 112 -5.70 -10.12 7.59
N SER A 113 -5.14 -9.71 6.46
CA SER A 113 -4.30 -8.52 6.34
C SER A 113 -4.93 -7.47 5.42
N ARG A 114 -4.40 -6.24 5.42
CA ARG A 114 -4.82 -5.20 4.46
C ARG A 114 -4.34 -5.52 3.04
N HIS A 115 -3.23 -6.25 2.88
CA HIS A 115 -2.86 -6.83 1.59
C HIS A 115 -3.92 -7.79 1.06
N ASN A 116 -4.51 -8.65 1.91
CA ASN A 116 -5.59 -9.55 1.48
C ASN A 116 -6.90 -8.82 1.15
N ARG A 117 -7.01 -7.55 1.53
CA ARG A 117 -8.11 -6.67 1.14
C ARG A 117 -7.77 -5.87 -0.11
N GLY A 118 -6.59 -6.03 -0.72
CA GLY A 118 -6.14 -5.25 -1.87
C GLY A 118 -6.01 -3.75 -1.55
N ALA A 119 -5.73 -3.44 -0.28
CA ALA A 119 -5.81 -2.11 0.31
C ALA A 119 -4.55 -1.73 1.11
N ALA A 120 -3.45 -2.42 0.86
CA ALA A 120 -2.12 -2.05 1.35
C ALA A 120 -1.13 -2.08 0.18
N VAL A 121 -0.05 -1.32 0.33
CA VAL A 121 1.07 -1.28 -0.60
C VAL A 121 2.39 -1.27 0.19
N ASP A 122 3.37 -1.99 -0.31
CA ASP A 122 4.76 -1.94 0.16
C ASP A 122 5.61 -1.27 -0.90
N ILE A 123 6.22 -0.12 -0.59
CA ILE A 123 6.85 0.71 -1.61
C ILE A 123 8.16 1.36 -1.13
N THR A 124 8.97 1.80 -2.10
CA THR A 124 10.08 2.74 -1.90
C THR A 124 10.07 3.81 -3.00
N LEU A 125 11.01 4.75 -2.92
CA LEU A 125 11.26 5.77 -3.94
C LEU A 125 12.46 5.36 -4.79
N ILE A 126 12.42 5.73 -6.07
CA ILE A 126 13.55 5.62 -6.99
C ILE A 126 13.85 6.96 -7.67
N ASP A 127 15.11 7.19 -8.00
CA ASP A 127 15.56 8.31 -8.82
C ASP A 127 15.27 8.09 -10.32
N GLU A 128 15.63 9.07 -11.14
CA GLU A 128 15.48 9.02 -12.61
C GLU A 128 16.27 7.90 -13.29
N ASN A 129 17.30 7.37 -12.63
CA ASN A 129 18.12 6.26 -13.11
C ASN A 129 17.59 4.89 -12.63
N GLY A 130 16.53 4.88 -11.82
CA GLY A 130 15.96 3.67 -11.22
C GLY A 130 16.68 3.19 -9.97
N ASN A 131 17.61 3.97 -9.41
CA ASN A 131 18.27 3.64 -8.15
C ASN A 131 17.30 3.87 -6.99
N GLU A 132 17.27 2.94 -6.04
CA GLU A 132 16.48 3.11 -4.82
C GLU A 132 17.07 4.23 -3.96
N ILE A 133 16.18 5.08 -3.46
CA ILE A 133 16.52 6.08 -2.47
C ILE A 133 16.77 5.38 -1.14
N GLU A 134 17.86 5.74 -0.46
CA GLU A 134 18.26 5.14 0.80
C GLU A 134 17.23 5.40 1.91
N MET A 135 16.81 4.32 2.57
CA MET A 135 15.76 4.32 3.60
C MET A 135 16.26 3.79 4.94
N GLY A 136 17.55 3.49 5.10
CA GLY A 136 18.20 3.08 6.35
C GLY A 136 18.16 1.58 6.64
N THR A 137 17.17 0.88 6.11
CA THR A 137 17.08 -0.59 6.13
C THR A 137 16.53 -1.08 4.78
N PRO A 138 16.81 -2.33 4.38
CA PRO A 138 16.09 -2.93 3.27
C PRO A 138 14.60 -3.16 3.61
N TYR A 139 13.80 -3.42 2.58
CA TYR A 139 12.46 -4.01 2.71
C TYR A 139 12.52 -5.35 3.45
N ASP A 140 11.46 -5.72 4.18
CA ASP A 140 11.37 -6.89 5.07
C ASP A 140 12.42 -6.88 6.22
N ASP A 141 12.97 -5.72 6.60
CA ASP A 141 13.77 -5.60 7.82
C ASP A 141 12.87 -5.54 9.06
N PHE A 142 12.85 -6.62 9.82
CA PHE A 142 11.96 -6.79 10.96
C PHE A 142 12.54 -6.31 12.30
N THR A 143 13.49 -5.38 12.27
CA THR A 143 14.07 -4.73 13.45
C THR A 143 13.42 -3.38 13.72
N GLU A 144 13.60 -2.83 14.93
CA GLU A 144 13.12 -1.49 15.30
C GLU A 144 13.65 -0.39 14.36
N LYS A 145 14.75 -0.64 13.63
CA LYS A 145 15.30 0.30 12.65
C LYS A 145 14.37 0.54 11.46
N ALA A 146 13.46 -0.39 11.18
CA ALA A 146 12.48 -0.25 10.13
C ALA A 146 11.26 0.59 10.54
N HIS A 147 11.08 0.85 11.84
CA HIS A 147 9.98 1.68 12.32
C HIS A 147 10.09 3.08 11.71
N TYR A 148 8.96 3.65 11.26
CA TYR A 148 9.01 4.91 10.50
C TYR A 148 9.48 6.11 11.34
N ASP A 149 9.41 6.01 12.67
CA ASP A 149 9.82 7.01 13.65
C ASP A 149 11.20 6.73 14.29
N TYR A 150 11.94 5.73 13.79
CA TYR A 150 13.27 5.43 14.30
C TYR A 150 14.26 6.61 14.12
N GLU A 151 14.84 7.07 15.24
CA GLU A 151 15.61 8.31 15.29
C GLU A 151 17.12 8.14 15.04
N GLU A 152 17.69 6.94 15.10
CA GLU A 152 19.14 6.74 14.92
C GLU A 152 19.51 6.50 13.44
N LEU A 153 19.07 7.41 12.57
CA LEU A 153 19.32 7.42 11.13
C LEU A 153 20.01 8.73 10.73
N SER A 154 20.66 8.75 9.57
CA SER A 154 21.17 10.00 9.00
C SER A 154 20.01 10.96 8.68
N ASP A 155 20.30 12.26 8.68
CA ASP A 155 19.29 13.28 8.37
C ASP A 155 18.69 13.10 6.96
N ASP A 156 19.50 12.65 6.00
CA ASP A 156 19.03 12.34 4.63
C ASP A 156 18.01 11.20 4.63
N VAL A 157 18.27 10.12 5.38
CA VAL A 157 17.34 8.99 5.48
C VAL A 157 16.04 9.41 6.16
N LYS A 158 16.12 10.22 7.24
CA LYS A 158 14.93 10.76 7.89
C LYS A 158 14.11 11.63 6.94
N ALA A 159 14.77 12.46 6.13
CA ALA A 159 14.11 13.29 5.12
C ALA A 159 13.44 12.44 4.04
N ASN A 160 14.08 11.37 3.57
CA ASN A 160 13.52 10.44 2.58
C ASN A 160 12.28 9.71 3.10
N ARG A 161 12.36 9.12 4.30
CA ARG A 161 11.21 8.47 4.95
C ARG A 161 10.06 9.46 5.17
N LYS A 162 10.38 10.67 5.63
CA LYS A 162 9.39 11.74 5.82
C LYS A 162 8.72 12.13 4.50
N LEU A 163 9.48 12.29 3.42
CA LEU A 163 8.93 12.61 2.10
C LEU A 163 7.95 11.53 1.63
N LEU A 164 8.39 10.26 1.65
CA LEU A 164 7.54 9.12 1.27
C LEU A 164 6.25 9.12 2.09
N ARG A 165 6.37 9.19 3.42
CA ARG A 165 5.24 9.20 4.34
C ARG A 165 4.27 10.35 4.07
N ASP A 166 4.77 11.58 3.97
CA ASP A 166 3.92 12.76 3.82
C ASP A 166 3.18 12.75 2.48
N VAL A 167 3.82 12.27 1.40
CA VAL A 167 3.16 12.09 0.10
C VAL A 167 2.07 11.02 0.19
N MET A 168 2.38 9.85 0.74
CA MET A 168 1.39 8.78 0.86
C MET A 168 0.19 9.20 1.71
N ILE A 169 0.41 9.91 2.83
CA ILE A 169 -0.66 10.51 3.64
C ILE A 169 -1.53 11.47 2.82
N LYS A 170 -0.89 12.35 2.03
CA LYS A 170 -1.59 13.31 1.16
C LYS A 170 -2.54 12.64 0.17
N PHE A 171 -2.21 11.44 -0.30
CA PHE A 171 -3.03 10.69 -1.27
C PHE A 171 -3.92 9.60 -0.64
N GLY A 172 -4.14 9.68 0.68
CA GLY A 172 -5.16 8.87 1.35
C GLY A 172 -4.65 7.54 1.89
N PHE A 173 -3.35 7.42 2.11
CA PHE A 173 -2.75 6.27 2.79
C PHE A 173 -2.38 6.59 4.24
N GLU A 174 -2.15 5.55 5.04
CA GLU A 174 -1.76 5.61 6.45
C GLU A 174 -0.51 4.73 6.65
N PRO A 175 0.59 5.27 7.20
CA PRO A 175 1.79 4.49 7.43
C PRO A 175 1.58 3.46 8.55
N LEU A 176 2.25 2.31 8.44
CA LEU A 176 2.36 1.37 9.55
C LEU A 176 3.50 1.76 10.49
N GLU A 177 3.28 1.67 11.80
CA GLU A 177 4.27 2.16 12.76
C GLU A 177 5.61 1.43 12.68
N THR A 178 5.54 0.13 12.44
CA THR A 178 6.68 -0.78 12.49
C THR A 178 7.44 -0.89 11.16
N GLU A 179 6.94 -0.30 10.07
CA GLU A 179 7.45 -0.57 8.71
C GLU A 179 7.42 0.71 7.86
N TRP A 180 8.58 1.28 7.54
CA TRP A 180 8.67 2.52 6.76
C TRP A 180 8.13 2.41 5.32
N TRP A 181 8.05 1.20 4.77
CA TRP A 181 7.59 0.92 3.40
C TRP A 181 6.08 0.66 3.29
N HIS A 182 5.41 0.30 4.40
CA HIS A 182 4.03 -0.20 4.39
C HIS A 182 3.02 0.94 4.56
N PHE A 183 2.01 0.94 3.69
CA PHE A 183 0.93 1.93 3.70
C PHE A 183 -0.43 1.28 3.50
N ASP A 184 -1.34 1.50 4.45
CA ASP A 184 -2.75 1.11 4.37
C ASP A 184 -3.56 2.20 3.66
N PHE A 185 -4.47 1.84 2.76
CA PHE A 185 -5.40 2.80 2.17
C PHE A 185 -6.56 3.10 3.12
N LYS A 186 -6.91 4.38 3.31
CA LYS A 186 -7.98 4.80 4.22
C LYS A 186 -9.32 4.13 3.88
N GLY A 187 -9.99 3.61 4.92
CA GLY A 187 -11.26 2.91 4.78
C GLY A 187 -11.12 1.44 4.40
N TRP A 188 -9.91 0.86 4.51
CA TRP A 188 -9.63 -0.55 4.27
C TRP A 188 -10.54 -1.49 5.07
N GLU A 189 -11.08 -1.05 6.21
CA GLU A 189 -12.00 -1.79 7.07
C GLU A 189 -13.26 -2.21 6.33
N ASN A 190 -13.70 -1.39 5.37
CA ASN A 190 -14.92 -1.59 4.60
C ASN A 190 -14.72 -2.57 3.42
N PHE A 191 -13.48 -2.97 3.17
CA PHE A 191 -13.14 -3.86 2.08
C PHE A 191 -13.09 -5.32 2.53
N PRO A 192 -13.76 -6.26 1.84
CA PRO A 192 -13.72 -7.66 2.24
C PRO A 192 -12.30 -8.26 2.06
N ILE A 193 -12.00 -9.28 2.85
CA ILE A 193 -10.84 -10.15 2.63
C ILE A 193 -11.09 -10.95 1.36
N LEU A 194 -10.07 -11.07 0.52
CA LEU A 194 -10.14 -11.75 -0.78
C LEU A 194 -9.11 -12.88 -0.86
N ASP A 195 -9.42 -13.90 -1.65
CA ASP A 195 -8.53 -15.03 -1.96
C ASP A 195 -8.54 -15.36 -3.47
N TYR A 196 -8.56 -14.32 -4.30
CA TYR A 196 -8.43 -14.44 -5.74
C TYR A 196 -7.02 -14.90 -6.10
N GLN A 197 -6.92 -15.89 -6.97
CA GLN A 197 -5.64 -16.34 -7.49
C GLN A 197 -5.09 -15.29 -8.47
N ILE A 198 -3.84 -14.90 -8.27
CA ILE A 198 -3.10 -14.02 -9.18
C ILE A 198 -2.37 -14.87 -10.22
N ASN A 199 -2.40 -14.45 -11.49
CA ASN A 199 -1.73 -15.10 -12.62
C ASN A 199 -1.14 -14.02 -13.55
#